data_AF-A0A1M7Z5T4-F1
#
_entry.id   AF-A0A1M7Z5T4-F1
#
_cell.length_a   1.000
_cell.length_b   1.000
_cell.length_c   1.000
_cell.angle_alpha   90.00
_cell.angle_beta   90.00
_cell.angle_gamma   90.00
#
_symmetry.space_group_name_H-M   'P 1'
#
loop_
_entity.id
_entity.type
_entity.pdbx_description
1 polymer ?
#
loop_
_entity_poly.entity_id
_entity_poly.type
_entity_poly.pdbx_seq_one_letter_code
_entity_poly.pdbx_strand_id
1 'polypeptide(L)'
;MDIGNIIYIVALIAYFIYQATKKKKGAEDIDMPESEPSQPEKGVSFEDLLKEIRDAQQGKRRPSQPVPAPPAQEKRREERFEPVKAEPIKRTRYKSLQEQDDEISYYEEAFEKTQSELLKTSKGIPTIPSVVEKVYEQKSKPRNRYSSLLKDPKTVKDAVVLKEILDRKHF
;
A
#
# COMPACT_ATOMS: atom_id res chain seq x y z
N MET A 1 34.47 14.57 0.58
CA MET A 1 33.54 14.38 1.71
C MET A 1 34.07 15.21 2.86
N ASP A 2 33.32 16.22 3.29
CA ASP A 2 33.80 17.15 4.32
C ASP A 2 33.99 16.46 5.67
N ILE A 3 35.01 16.89 6.42
CA ILE A 3 35.33 16.32 7.74
C ILE A 3 34.12 16.41 8.67
N GLY A 4 33.31 17.47 8.56
CA GLY A 4 32.07 17.66 9.31
C GLY A 4 31.01 16.61 8.98
N ASN A 5 30.84 16.27 7.71
CA ASN A 5 29.90 15.22 7.28
C ASN A 5 30.34 13.85 7.78
N ILE A 6 31.65 13.57 7.77
CA ILE A 6 32.21 12.33 8.29
C ILE A 6 31.96 12.23 9.81
N ILE A 7 32.22 13.31 10.57
CA ILE A 7 31.96 13.35 12.02
C ILE A 7 30.47 13.18 12.34
N TYR A 8 29.58 13.82 11.57
CA TYR A 8 28.14 13.69 11.76
C TYR A 8 27.64 12.26 11.52
N ILE A 9 28.10 11.61 10.44
CA ILE A 9 27.76 10.21 10.15
C ILE A 9 28.28 9.28 11.25
N VAL A 10 29.51 9.49 11.73
CA VAL A 10 30.08 8.69 12.83
C VAL A 10 29.29 8.88 14.12
N ALA A 11 28.89 10.11 14.46
CA ALA A 11 28.08 10.39 15.65
C ALA A 11 26.69 9.72 15.57
N LEU A 12 26.05 9.73 14.40
CA LEU A 12 24.75 9.10 14.19
C LEU A 12 24.82 7.57 14.30
N ILE A 13 25.85 6.95 13.73
CA ILE A 13 26.10 5.51 13.87
C ILE A 13 26.38 5.15 15.33
N ALA A 14 27.22 5.93 16.03
CA ALA A 14 27.53 5.70 17.43
C ALA A 14 26.27 5.83 18.32
N TYR A 15 25.43 6.82 18.07
CA TYR A 15 24.15 7.00 18.75
C TYR A 15 23.20 5.81 18.52
N PHE A 16 23.13 5.29 17.30
CA PHE A 16 22.28 4.16 16.96
C PHE A 16 22.76 2.87 17.64
N ILE A 17 24.07 2.62 17.67
CA ILE A 17 24.67 1.48 18.38
C ILE A 17 24.43 1.62 19.90
N TYR A 18 24.59 2.82 20.44
CA TYR A 18 24.30 3.10 21.85
C TYR A 18 22.83 2.82 22.20
N GLN A 19 21.90 3.26 21.36
CA GLN A 19 20.46 3.04 21.58
C GLN A 19 20.06 1.56 21.41
N ALA A 20 20.64 0.85 20.44
CA ALA A 20 20.38 -0.58 20.22
C ALA A 20 20.92 -1.46 21.36
N THR A 21 22.04 -1.05 21.98
CA THR A 21 22.67 -1.81 23.08
C THR A 21 22.08 -1.45 24.44
N LYS A 22 21.64 -0.20 24.68
CA LYS A 22 20.95 0.19 25.93
C LYS A 22 19.61 -0.51 26.14
N LYS A 23 18.83 -0.76 25.08
CA LYS A 23 17.50 -1.39 25.16
C LYS A 23 17.50 -2.82 25.73
N LYS A 24 18.66 -3.48 25.88
CA LYS A 24 18.75 -4.85 26.44
C LYS A 24 18.90 -4.93 27.96
N LYS A 25 19.03 -3.81 28.70
CA LYS A 25 19.21 -3.83 30.17
C LYS A 25 18.22 -3.01 30.99
N GLY A 26 17.24 -2.37 30.38
CA GLY A 26 16.22 -1.63 31.10
C GLY A 26 15.24 -1.06 30.11
N ALA A 27 14.09 -1.69 29.99
CA ALA A 27 12.92 -1.07 29.40
C ALA A 27 12.44 -0.03 30.41
N GLU A 28 12.74 1.24 30.15
CA GLU A 28 12.00 2.38 30.70
C GLU A 28 12.24 3.57 29.77
N ASP A 29 11.13 4.06 29.23
CA ASP A 29 10.88 5.40 28.72
C ASP A 29 12.00 6.12 27.98
N ILE A 30 11.92 6.05 26.65
CA ILE A 30 12.26 7.22 25.85
C ILE A 30 11.04 8.13 25.93
N ASP A 31 11.18 9.21 26.69
CA ASP A 31 10.27 10.37 26.77
C ASP A 31 9.68 10.69 25.39
N MET A 32 8.46 10.23 25.18
CA MET A 32 7.56 10.76 24.18
C MET A 32 6.75 11.84 24.90
N PRO A 33 6.70 13.09 24.40
CA PRO A 33 5.97 14.13 25.09
C PRO A 33 4.50 13.70 25.22
N GLU A 34 4.08 13.68 26.47
CA GLU A 34 2.75 13.49 27.02
C GLU A 34 1.66 14.14 26.13
N SER A 35 1.17 13.39 25.14
CA SER A 35 -0.15 13.66 24.57
C SER A 35 -1.14 12.86 25.39
N GLU A 36 -1.87 13.59 26.22
CA GLU A 36 -3.01 13.24 27.06
C GLU A 36 -3.72 11.93 26.66
N PRO A 37 -4.11 11.07 27.61
CA PRO A 37 -5.05 10.00 27.31
C PRO A 37 -6.42 10.64 27.05
N SER A 38 -6.68 11.03 25.80
CA SER A 38 -8.05 11.22 25.34
C SER A 38 -8.79 9.92 25.61
N GLN A 39 -9.81 10.02 26.47
CA GLN A 39 -10.71 8.95 26.85
C GLN A 39 -11.02 8.07 25.63
N PRO A 40 -11.06 6.73 25.74
CA PRO A 40 -11.48 5.92 24.62
C PRO A 40 -12.92 6.33 24.28
N GLU A 41 -13.10 7.08 23.19
CA GLU A 41 -14.39 7.16 22.50
C GLU A 41 -14.84 5.72 22.37
N LYS A 42 -15.91 5.36 23.08
CA LYS A 42 -16.44 3.99 23.11
C LYS A 42 -16.50 3.51 21.68
N GLY A 43 -15.57 2.62 21.33
CA GLY A 43 -15.36 2.21 19.95
C GLY A 43 -16.69 1.73 19.40
N VAL A 44 -17.09 2.31 18.26
CA VAL A 44 -18.21 1.81 17.48
C VAL A 44 -18.06 0.29 17.37
N SER A 45 -19.03 -0.45 17.92
CA SER A 45 -18.96 -1.90 17.87
C SER A 45 -19.08 -2.31 16.40
N PHE A 46 -18.44 -3.42 16.03
CA PHE A 46 -18.49 -3.92 14.65
C PHE A 46 -19.93 -4.13 14.15
N GLU A 47 -20.84 -4.46 15.06
CA GLU A 47 -22.27 -4.58 14.76
C GLU A 47 -22.91 -3.24 14.39
N ASP A 48 -22.53 -2.15 15.06
CA ASP A 48 -23.02 -0.80 14.74
C ASP A 48 -22.45 -0.31 13.40
N LEU A 49 -21.20 -0.65 13.09
CA LEU A 49 -20.57 -0.36 11.80
C LEU A 49 -21.25 -1.12 10.65
N LEU A 50 -21.56 -2.40 10.86
CA LEU A 50 -22.30 -3.20 9.87
C LEU A 50 -23.72 -2.70 9.66
N LYS A 51 -24.37 -2.25 10.73
CA LYS A 51 -25.70 -1.64 10.67
C LYS A 51 -25.66 -0.32 9.91
N GLU A 52 -24.64 0.51 10.15
CA GLU A 52 -24.44 1.78 9.44
C GLU A 52 -24.24 1.57 7.93
N ILE A 53 -23.39 0.62 7.54
CA ILE A 53 -23.18 0.30 6.11
C ILE A 53 -24.48 -0.19 5.46
N ARG A 54 -25.28 -1.00 6.18
CA ARG A 54 -26.56 -1.51 5.67
C ARG A 54 -27.61 -0.40 5.54
N ASP A 55 -27.70 0.49 6.52
CA ASP A 55 -28.62 1.63 6.51
C ASP A 55 -28.26 2.63 5.38
N ALA A 56 -26.96 2.86 5.16
CA ALA A 56 -26.45 3.69 4.05
C ALA A 56 -26.81 3.09 2.68
N GLN A 57 -26.67 1.77 2.51
CA GLN A 57 -27.07 1.06 1.29
C GLN A 57 -28.58 1.04 1.07
N GLN A 58 -29.37 0.99 2.14
CA GLN A 58 -30.84 0.98 2.07
C GLN A 58 -31.45 2.38 1.92
N GLY A 59 -30.62 3.43 1.81
CA GLY A 59 -31.08 4.81 1.62
C GLY A 59 -31.93 5.34 2.78
N LYS A 60 -31.90 4.67 3.94
CA LYS A 60 -32.68 5.05 5.11
C LYS A 60 -31.97 6.21 5.80
N ARG A 61 -32.20 7.42 5.28
CA ARG A 61 -31.77 8.65 5.94
C ARG A 61 -32.40 8.67 7.33
N ARG A 62 -31.57 8.71 8.39
CA ARG A 62 -32.03 9.17 9.71
C ARG A 62 -32.71 10.53 9.53
N PRO A 63 -33.76 10.85 10.31
CA PRO A 63 -34.29 12.21 10.32
C PRO A 63 -33.16 13.14 10.76
N SER A 64 -32.60 13.87 9.80
CA SER A 64 -31.69 14.97 10.04
C SER A 64 -32.43 15.99 10.88
N GLN A 65 -31.78 16.49 11.93
CA GLN A 65 -32.23 17.65 12.70
C GLN A 65 -32.71 18.78 11.76
N PRO A 66 -33.74 19.56 12.13
CA PRO A 66 -34.35 20.53 11.24
C PRO A 66 -33.36 21.64 10.87
N VAL A 67 -32.85 21.59 9.64
CA VAL A 67 -32.19 22.71 8.98
C VAL A 67 -33.28 23.65 8.47
N PRO A 68 -33.21 24.97 8.74
CA PRO A 68 -34.21 25.93 8.25
C PRO A 68 -34.25 25.97 6.71
N ALA A 69 -35.47 26.11 6.18
CA ALA A 69 -35.83 25.93 4.79
C ALA A 69 -35.01 26.81 3.80
N PRO A 70 -34.67 26.29 2.60
CA PRO A 70 -34.09 27.11 1.54
C PRO A 70 -35.15 28.06 0.94
N PRO A 71 -34.80 29.29 0.56
CA PRO A 71 -35.73 30.23 -0.07
C PRO A 71 -36.18 29.76 -1.46
N ALA A 72 -37.42 30.11 -1.79
CA ALA A 72 -38.20 29.64 -2.93
C ALA A 72 -37.48 29.84 -4.28
N GLN A 73 -37.49 28.78 -5.10
CA GLN A 73 -37.02 28.79 -6.48
C GLN A 73 -37.99 29.58 -7.38
N GLU A 74 -37.48 30.59 -8.07
CA GLU A 74 -38.18 31.25 -9.17
C GLU A 74 -38.47 30.27 -10.31
N LYS A 75 -39.71 30.27 -10.80
CA LYS A 75 -40.16 29.44 -11.91
C LYS A 75 -39.45 29.86 -13.20
N ARG A 76 -38.48 29.06 -13.62
CA ARG A 76 -37.78 29.19 -14.91
C ARG A 76 -38.78 28.98 -16.05
N ARG A 77 -38.93 29.97 -16.91
CA ARG A 77 -39.78 29.94 -18.11
C ARG A 77 -39.24 28.89 -19.08
N GLU A 78 -40.11 27.98 -19.54
CA GLU A 78 -39.77 26.97 -20.54
C GLU A 78 -39.70 27.63 -21.93
N GLU A 79 -38.50 27.77 -22.48
CA GLU A 79 -38.30 28.11 -23.88
C GLU A 79 -38.41 26.83 -24.72
N ARG A 80 -39.37 26.80 -25.66
CA ARG A 80 -39.54 25.72 -26.63
C ARG A 80 -38.38 25.76 -27.61
N PHE A 81 -37.60 24.69 -27.66
CA PHE A 81 -36.55 24.51 -28.66
C PHE A 81 -37.14 23.99 -29.97
N GLU A 82 -36.82 24.64 -31.10
CA GLU A 82 -37.07 24.10 -32.44
C GLU A 82 -35.94 23.12 -32.85
N PRO A 83 -36.25 22.00 -33.53
CA PRO A 83 -35.24 21.01 -33.88
C PRO A 83 -34.41 21.45 -35.09
N VAL A 84 -33.10 21.64 -34.86
CA VAL A 84 -32.11 21.91 -35.91
C VAL A 84 -31.86 20.63 -36.71
N LYS A 85 -32.00 20.69 -38.04
CA LYS A 85 -31.67 19.58 -38.95
C LYS A 85 -30.15 19.43 -39.07
N ALA A 86 -29.63 18.24 -38.73
CA ALA A 86 -28.21 17.95 -38.79
C ALA A 86 -27.75 17.61 -40.22
N GLU A 87 -26.68 18.24 -40.68
CA GLU A 87 -25.99 17.89 -41.93
C GLU A 87 -25.07 16.65 -41.73
N PRO A 88 -24.85 15.83 -42.77
CA PRO A 88 -24.07 14.60 -42.63
C PRO A 88 -22.56 14.88 -42.49
N ILE A 89 -22.02 14.49 -41.33
CA ILE A 89 -20.60 14.58 -40.99
C ILE A 89 -19.78 13.64 -41.89
N LYS A 90 -18.86 14.21 -42.69
CA LYS A 90 -17.88 13.44 -43.46
C LYS A 90 -16.84 12.85 -42.50
N ARG A 91 -16.82 11.51 -42.36
CA ARG A 91 -15.85 10.80 -41.53
C ARG A 91 -14.48 10.81 -42.20
N THR A 92 -13.56 11.63 -41.72
CA THR A 92 -12.14 11.49 -42.06
C THR A 92 -11.58 10.24 -41.39
N ARG A 93 -10.82 9.42 -42.13
CA ARG A 93 -10.11 8.27 -41.55
C ARG A 93 -9.11 8.78 -40.51
N TYR A 94 -9.28 8.37 -39.26
CA TYR A 94 -8.33 8.66 -38.19
C TYR A 94 -7.00 7.96 -38.49
N LYS A 95 -5.89 8.71 -38.49
CA LYS A 95 -4.55 8.11 -38.37
C LYS A 95 -4.38 7.61 -36.93
N SER A 96 -3.63 6.52 -36.73
CA SER A 96 -3.35 5.97 -35.41
C SER A 96 -2.60 6.99 -34.54
N LEU A 97 -3.04 7.15 -33.29
CA LEU A 97 -2.47 8.08 -32.31
C LEU A 97 -0.94 7.95 -32.13
N GLN A 98 -0.39 6.76 -32.37
CA GLN A 98 1.05 6.48 -32.26
C GLN A 98 1.93 7.22 -33.26
N GLU A 99 1.40 7.68 -34.41
CA GLU A 99 2.19 8.42 -35.41
C GLU A 99 2.15 9.94 -35.20
N GLN A 100 1.33 10.45 -34.28
CA GLN A 100 1.14 11.89 -34.07
C GLN A 100 1.77 12.41 -32.79
N ASP A 101 2.39 11.52 -32.01
CA ASP A 101 2.86 11.84 -30.67
C ASP A 101 4.39 11.85 -30.64
N ASP A 102 4.97 13.00 -31.00
CA ASP A 102 6.42 13.26 -30.96
C ASP A 102 7.01 12.99 -29.56
N GLU A 103 6.16 13.01 -28.52
CA GLU A 103 6.52 12.74 -27.14
C GLU A 103 6.92 11.26 -26.93
N ILE A 104 6.26 10.31 -27.61
CA ILE A 104 6.57 8.89 -27.49
C ILE A 104 7.98 8.61 -28.04
N SER A 105 8.29 9.17 -29.22
CA SER A 105 9.62 9.03 -29.82
C SER A 105 10.72 9.67 -28.96
N TYR A 106 10.42 10.82 -28.33
CA TYR A 106 11.36 11.48 -27.43
C TYR A 106 11.71 10.62 -26.20
N TYR A 107 10.72 9.96 -25.58
CA TYR A 107 10.97 9.11 -24.42
C TYR A 107 11.67 7.78 -24.77
N GLU A 108 11.34 7.18 -25.92
CA GLU A 108 12.02 5.98 -26.41
C GLU A 108 13.52 6.24 -26.64
N GLU A 109 13.86 7.35 -27.32
CA GLU A 109 15.26 7.72 -27.53
C GLU A 109 16.02 8.02 -26.23
N ALA A 110 15.37 8.70 -25.28
CA ALA A 110 15.98 9.00 -23.99
C ALA A 110 16.29 7.72 -23.20
N PHE A 111 15.39 6.74 -23.24
CA PHE A 111 15.58 5.44 -22.60
C PHE A 111 16.77 4.69 -23.21
N GLU A 112 16.85 4.61 -24.54
CA GLU A 112 17.96 3.93 -25.22
C GLU A 112 19.32 4.59 -24.94
N LYS A 113 19.36 5.93 -24.88
CA LYS A 113 20.59 6.68 -24.53
C LYS A 113 21.08 6.31 -23.12
N THR A 114 20.20 6.27 -22.12
CA THR A 114 20.57 5.90 -20.74
C THR A 114 21.07 4.45 -20.61
N GLN A 115 20.43 3.49 -21.31
CA GLN A 115 20.88 2.11 -21.34
C GLN A 115 22.28 1.99 -21.97
N SER A 116 22.52 2.68 -23.08
CA SER A 116 23.82 2.66 -23.76
C SER A 116 24.93 3.30 -22.91
N GLU A 117 24.62 4.33 -22.12
CA GLU A 117 25.56 5.03 -21.24
C GLU A 117 25.91 4.19 -19.99
N LEU A 118 24.93 3.48 -19.43
CA LEU A 118 25.14 2.49 -18.37
C LEU A 118 26.06 1.35 -18.83
N LEU A 119 25.92 0.91 -20.08
CA LEU A 119 26.79 -0.12 -20.65
C LEU A 119 28.22 0.40 -20.91
N LYS A 120 28.39 1.67 -21.28
CA LYS A 120 29.71 2.29 -21.51
C LYS A 120 30.48 2.58 -20.23
N THR A 121 29.80 2.93 -19.15
CA THR A 121 30.42 3.21 -17.83
C THR A 121 30.79 1.95 -17.04
N SER A 122 30.36 0.76 -17.50
CA SER A 122 30.62 -0.53 -16.85
C SER A 122 32.08 -1.03 -16.88
N LYS A 123 33.01 -0.36 -17.57
CA LYS A 123 34.44 -0.75 -17.60
C LYS A 123 35.25 -0.38 -16.35
N GLY A 124 34.67 0.34 -15.38
CA GLY A 124 35.44 0.80 -14.21
C GLY A 124 34.65 1.11 -12.93
N ILE A 125 33.33 0.87 -12.89
CA ILE A 125 32.53 1.07 -11.68
C ILE A 125 32.47 -0.28 -10.96
N PRO A 126 32.84 -0.38 -9.67
CA PRO A 126 32.55 -1.58 -8.90
C PRO A 126 31.04 -1.76 -8.94
N THR A 127 30.60 -2.91 -9.44
CA THR A 127 29.20 -3.31 -9.52
C THR A 127 28.49 -2.89 -8.23
N ILE A 128 27.60 -1.89 -8.35
CA ILE A 128 26.60 -1.65 -7.32
C ILE A 128 25.97 -3.02 -7.12
N PRO A 129 26.00 -3.61 -5.92
CA PRO A 129 25.21 -4.80 -5.70
C PRO A 129 23.79 -4.33 -5.94
N SER A 130 23.25 -4.67 -7.11
CA SER A 130 21.82 -4.82 -7.24
C SER A 130 21.42 -5.61 -6.00
N VAL A 131 20.31 -5.24 -5.40
CA VAL A 131 19.66 -6.12 -4.44
C VAL A 131 19.26 -7.34 -5.27
N VAL A 132 20.23 -8.20 -5.60
CA VAL A 132 20.07 -9.63 -5.68
C VAL A 132 19.45 -9.88 -4.34
N GLU A 133 18.13 -10.01 -4.36
CA GLU A 133 17.37 -10.60 -3.30
C GLU A 133 18.20 -11.82 -2.93
N LYS A 134 18.98 -11.70 -1.84
CA LYS A 134 19.70 -12.82 -1.30
C LYS A 134 18.53 -13.70 -0.92
N VAL A 135 18.19 -14.63 -1.78
CA VAL A 135 17.36 -15.77 -1.45
C VAL A 135 18.20 -16.42 -0.39
N TYR A 136 17.98 -15.99 0.85
CA TYR A 136 18.53 -16.65 2.00
C TYR A 136 18.04 -18.07 1.78
N GLU A 137 18.97 -18.97 1.49
CA GLU A 137 18.69 -20.39 1.58
C GLU A 137 18.21 -20.56 3.01
N GLN A 138 16.89 -20.54 3.19
CA GLN A 138 16.27 -20.86 4.45
C GLN A 138 16.74 -22.28 4.68
N LYS A 139 17.76 -22.43 5.54
CA LYS A 139 18.26 -23.73 6.00
C LYS A 139 17.01 -24.57 6.19
N SER A 140 16.86 -25.60 5.37
CA SER A 140 15.62 -26.36 5.33
C SER A 140 15.39 -26.84 6.76
N LYS A 141 14.38 -26.27 7.41
CA LYS A 141 14.04 -26.69 8.77
C LYS A 141 13.83 -28.20 8.69
N PRO A 142 14.27 -28.97 9.70
CA PRO A 142 14.06 -30.42 9.70
C PRO A 142 12.59 -30.69 9.34
N ARG A 143 12.38 -31.49 8.29
CA ARG A 143 11.05 -31.71 7.71
C ARG A 143 10.21 -32.44 8.76
N ASN A 144 9.39 -31.69 9.50
CA ASN A 144 8.44 -32.27 10.44
C ASN A 144 7.56 -33.27 9.68
N ARG A 145 7.45 -34.52 10.16
CA ARG A 145 6.65 -35.57 9.51
C ARG A 145 5.20 -35.11 9.25
N TYR A 146 4.66 -34.28 10.15
CA TYR A 146 3.32 -33.71 10.06
C TYR A 146 3.17 -32.59 9.01
N SER A 147 4.27 -31.94 8.61
CA SER A 147 4.22 -30.90 7.57
C SER A 147 3.83 -31.48 6.20
N SER A 148 4.14 -32.75 5.94
CA SER A 148 3.65 -33.46 4.74
C SER A 148 2.15 -33.70 4.82
N LEU A 149 1.65 -34.13 5.99
CA LEU A 149 0.24 -34.44 6.18
C LEU A 149 -0.66 -33.21 6.10
N LEU A 150 -0.13 -32.02 6.40
CA LEU A 150 -0.85 -30.75 6.24
C LEU A 150 -0.92 -30.26 4.78
N LYS A 151 -0.10 -30.80 3.87
CA LYS A 151 -0.12 -30.41 2.45
C LYS A 151 -1.21 -31.14 1.67
N ASP A 152 -1.55 -32.36 2.09
CA ASP A 152 -2.52 -33.20 1.43
C ASP A 152 -3.91 -33.02 2.08
N PRO A 153 -4.94 -32.51 1.36
CA PRO A 153 -6.24 -32.16 1.95
C PRO A 153 -6.97 -33.34 2.61
N LYS A 154 -6.63 -34.58 2.21
CA LYS A 154 -7.22 -35.81 2.76
C LYS A 154 -6.65 -36.16 4.14
N THR A 155 -5.41 -35.81 4.45
CA THR A 155 -4.70 -36.17 5.69
C THR A 155 -4.54 -35.01 6.67
N VAL A 156 -5.07 -33.82 6.33
CA VAL A 156 -5.07 -32.65 7.23
C VAL A 156 -5.77 -32.95 8.56
N LYS A 157 -6.88 -33.68 8.55
CA LYS A 157 -7.63 -34.03 9.77
C LYS A 157 -6.75 -34.83 10.74
N ASP A 158 -6.06 -35.84 10.22
CA ASP A 158 -5.17 -36.70 11.01
C ASP A 158 -3.98 -35.90 11.55
N ALA A 159 -3.44 -34.97 10.76
CA ALA A 159 -2.35 -34.09 11.18
C ALA A 159 -2.77 -33.18 12.36
N VAL A 160 -3.99 -32.65 12.34
CA VAL A 160 -4.54 -31.81 13.41
C VAL A 160 -4.76 -32.63 14.69
N VAL A 161 -5.33 -33.84 14.57
CA VAL A 161 -5.55 -34.73 15.71
C VAL A 161 -4.21 -35.14 16.35
N LEU A 162 -3.21 -35.51 15.55
CA LEU A 162 -1.89 -35.88 16.06
C LEU A 162 -1.17 -34.70 16.72
N LYS A 163 -1.27 -33.50 16.15
CA LYS A 163 -0.74 -32.28 16.77
C LYS A 163 -1.37 -32.07 18.15
N GLU A 164 -2.69 -32.17 18.24
CA GLU A 164 -3.43 -31.99 19.49
C GLU A 164 -3.06 -33.03 20.55
N ILE A 165 -2.81 -34.28 20.16
CA ILE A 165 -2.36 -35.34 21.09
C ILE A 165 -0.97 -35.04 21.65
N LEU A 166 -0.06 -34.54 20.81
CA LEU A 166 1.33 -34.25 21.19
C LEU A 166 1.48 -32.95 21.99
N ASP A 167 0.63 -31.95 21.73
CA ASP A 167 0.65 -30.68 22.46
C ASP A 167 0.05 -30.82 23.89
N ARG A 168 -0.63 -31.94 24.20
CA ARG A 168 -1.10 -32.22 25.55
C ARG A 168 0.08 -32.62 26.44
N LYS A 169 0.24 -31.86 27.51
CA LYS A 169 1.31 -31.85 28.54
C LYS A 169 1.74 -33.19 29.17
N HIS A 170 1.14 -34.32 28.78
CA HIS A 170 1.37 -35.63 29.38
C HIS A 170 1.87 -36.70 28.39
N PHE A 171 2.37 -36.27 27.23
CA PHE A 171 3.26 -37.05 26.36
C PHE A 171 4.48 -36.23 25.95
#